data_AF-A0A1E3KZ13-F1
#
_entry.id   AF-A0A1E3KZ13-F1
#
_cell.length_a   1.000
_cell.length_b   1.000
_cell.length_c   1.000
_cell.angle_alpha   90.00
_cell.angle_beta   90.00
_cell.angle_gamma   90.00
#
_symmetry.space_group_name_H-M   'P 1'
#
loop_
_entity.id
_entity.type
_entity.pdbx_description
1 polymer ?
#
loop_
_entity_poly.entity_id
_entity_poly.type
_entity_poly.pdbx_seq_one_letter_code
_entity_poly.pdbx_strand_id
1 'polypeptide(L)'
;MQGHITIFTDHIRNIDYENVIYFYETSFCNHPDELEVYETARCCVIAYTDPERTVHTANQIRLYFPQMALLLITDVSQPVSDQHLVRITGVGRLRLLYWKENHSEEMLSEIQSLLYPEYPAKSPHIAFILSVYNEEERFSHVQKFAERLQKFIRSHLVEGSIYVIDDGSLDGTQLLLESLENSTSMVINRINRNASPLFKAQQLERNTRKAGTYLEGMRTIEADYYVFVDADDSFFIEDIAKMINVVRQGYYDVVIGTKDMTAENRSFVRSMVSFCKRQICRPFLPSGVIDSQTGLKIMSSVAVKRMFPHLKQELGLAVDLEMMFIAKRLQLRVLQIPVKCIDREGSHIEVWKDSVRFLRSLIDIWRLDRRVR
;
A
#
# COMPACT_ATOMS: atom_id res chain seq x y z
N MET A 1 20.01 -25.93 -8.46
CA MET A 1 18.85 -25.88 -7.54
C MET A 1 18.10 -24.56 -7.72
N GLN A 2 16.77 -24.56 -7.55
CA GLN A 2 15.89 -23.39 -7.77
C GLN A 2 16.04 -22.30 -6.68
N GLY A 3 16.81 -22.58 -5.62
CA GLY A 3 17.10 -21.67 -4.53
C GLY A 3 17.11 -22.39 -3.19
N HIS A 4 17.61 -21.70 -2.16
CA HIS A 4 17.63 -22.18 -0.77
C HIS A 4 16.49 -21.55 0.03
N ILE A 5 15.86 -22.33 0.92
CA ILE A 5 14.78 -21.91 1.80
C ILE A 5 15.19 -22.15 3.25
N THR A 6 15.17 -21.09 4.05
CA THR A 6 15.50 -21.16 5.48
C THR A 6 14.23 -21.29 6.30
N ILE A 7 14.21 -22.24 7.22
CA ILE A 7 13.02 -22.60 8.01
C ILE A 7 13.27 -22.28 9.48
N PHE A 8 12.35 -21.52 10.07
CA PHE A 8 12.29 -21.21 11.49
C PHE A 8 11.04 -21.87 12.06
N THR A 9 11.18 -22.85 12.96
CA THR A 9 10.04 -23.59 13.50
C THR A 9 10.30 -24.07 14.92
N ASP A 10 9.23 -24.30 15.68
CA ASP A 10 9.26 -24.98 16.98
C ASP A 10 8.99 -26.48 16.86
N HIS A 11 8.84 -26.98 15.63
CA HIS A 11 8.52 -28.38 15.28
C HIS A 11 7.17 -28.90 15.83
N ILE A 12 6.34 -28.06 16.46
CA ILE A 12 5.06 -28.49 17.07
C ILE A 12 4.08 -28.97 16.01
N ARG A 13 4.12 -28.38 14.80
CA ARG A 13 3.22 -28.72 13.69
C ARG A 13 3.60 -29.98 12.92
N ASN A 14 4.74 -30.61 13.26
CA ASN A 14 5.26 -31.83 12.62
C ASN A 14 5.22 -31.81 11.07
N ILE A 15 5.58 -30.66 10.49
CA ILE A 15 5.59 -30.47 9.03
C ILE A 15 6.83 -31.15 8.45
N ASP A 16 6.61 -32.03 7.47
CA ASP A 16 7.68 -32.67 6.70
C ASP A 16 8.15 -31.77 5.56
N TYR A 17 8.93 -30.73 5.89
CA TYR A 17 9.33 -29.72 4.92
C TYR A 17 10.08 -30.29 3.71
N GLU A 18 10.96 -31.28 3.90
CA GLU A 18 11.73 -31.87 2.81
C GLU A 18 10.82 -32.48 1.74
N ASN A 19 9.74 -33.14 2.15
CA ASN A 19 8.75 -33.71 1.24
C ASN A 19 7.73 -32.69 0.71
N VAL A 20 7.44 -31.62 1.46
CA VAL A 20 6.46 -30.60 1.03
C VAL A 20 7.07 -29.62 0.02
N ILE A 21 8.34 -29.22 0.20
CA ILE A 21 9.03 -28.22 -0.62
C ILE A 21 10.26 -28.81 -1.32
N TYR A 22 10.16 -30.07 -1.75
CA TYR A 22 11.18 -30.92 -2.39
C TYR A 22 11.89 -30.34 -3.63
N PHE A 23 11.40 -29.24 -4.21
CA PHE A 23 12.06 -28.53 -5.31
C PHE A 23 13.20 -27.59 -4.86
N TYR A 24 13.30 -27.33 -3.56
CA TYR A 24 14.24 -26.37 -2.97
C TYR A 24 15.15 -27.05 -1.95
N GLU A 25 16.37 -26.52 -1.81
CA GLU A 25 17.21 -26.87 -0.67
C GLU A 25 16.63 -26.22 0.59
N THR A 26 16.65 -26.94 1.70
CA THR A 26 16.11 -26.46 2.98
C THR A 26 17.16 -26.50 4.07
N SER A 27 17.22 -25.46 4.90
CA SER A 27 17.97 -25.50 6.16
C SER A 27 17.09 -25.05 7.31
N PHE A 28 17.30 -25.65 8.48
CA PHE A 28 16.70 -25.20 9.72
C PHE A 28 17.62 -24.20 10.41
N CYS A 29 17.06 -23.10 10.92
CA CYS A 29 17.79 -22.12 11.70
C CYS A 29 17.00 -21.76 12.96
N ASN A 30 17.68 -21.75 14.10
CA ASN A 30 17.08 -21.44 15.39
C ASN A 30 17.30 -19.98 15.80
N HIS A 31 18.34 -19.35 15.25
CA HIS A 31 18.79 -18.02 15.63
C HIS A 31 18.78 -17.10 14.39
N PRO A 32 17.84 -16.15 14.29
CA PRO A 32 17.74 -15.31 13.12
C PRO A 32 18.95 -14.39 12.90
N ASP A 33 19.86 -14.30 13.87
CA ASP A 33 21.09 -13.49 13.81
C ASP A 33 22.24 -14.20 13.06
N GLU A 34 22.08 -15.47 12.67
CA GLU A 34 23.06 -16.24 11.89
C GLU A 34 23.06 -15.79 10.41
N LEU A 35 23.79 -14.70 10.12
CA LEU A 35 23.71 -14.01 8.82
C LEU A 35 24.13 -14.88 7.61
N GLU A 36 25.05 -15.83 7.80
CA GLU A 36 25.55 -16.73 6.76
C GLU A 36 24.41 -17.54 6.11
N VAL A 37 23.37 -17.87 6.87
CA VAL A 37 22.23 -18.67 6.41
C VAL A 37 21.39 -17.93 5.35
N TYR A 38 21.50 -16.60 5.27
CA TYR A 38 20.71 -15.80 4.32
C TYR A 38 21.45 -15.44 3.04
N GLU A 39 22.76 -15.69 2.94
CA GLU A 39 23.53 -15.36 1.72
C GLU A 39 23.02 -16.11 0.50
N THR A 40 22.53 -17.34 0.71
CA THR A 40 21.96 -18.20 -0.34
C THR A 40 20.44 -18.29 -0.28
N ALA A 41 19.82 -17.87 0.83
CA ALA A 41 18.38 -17.97 1.03
C ALA A 41 17.61 -17.02 0.10
N ARG A 42 16.58 -17.56 -0.54
CA ARG A 42 15.66 -16.76 -1.39
C ARG A 42 14.34 -16.44 -0.68
N CYS A 43 13.97 -17.24 0.30
CA CYS A 43 12.76 -17.09 1.10
C CYS A 43 13.00 -17.70 2.49
N CYS A 44 12.32 -17.15 3.50
CA CYS A 44 12.25 -17.76 4.82
C CYS A 44 10.82 -18.22 5.14
N VAL A 45 10.70 -19.43 5.66
CA VAL A 45 9.44 -19.96 6.23
C VAL A 45 9.52 -19.81 7.74
N ILE A 46 8.53 -19.14 8.33
CA ILE A 46 8.44 -18.94 9.78
C ILE A 46 7.18 -19.63 10.29
N ALA A 47 7.36 -20.68 11.08
CA ALA A 47 6.32 -21.60 11.50
C ALA A 47 6.35 -21.84 13.01
N TYR A 48 6.32 -20.75 13.79
CA TYR A 48 6.12 -20.80 15.24
C TYR A 48 4.63 -20.82 15.59
N THR A 49 4.24 -21.46 16.68
CA THR A 49 2.86 -21.41 17.19
C THR A 49 2.55 -20.08 17.85
N ASP A 50 3.56 -19.42 18.41
CA ASP A 50 3.45 -18.08 18.99
C ASP A 50 3.55 -16.98 17.89
N PRO A 51 2.50 -16.17 17.69
CA PRO A 51 2.53 -15.05 16.75
C PRO A 51 3.56 -13.97 17.11
N GLU A 52 3.84 -13.73 18.39
CA GLU A 52 4.82 -12.71 18.79
C GLU A 52 6.24 -13.11 18.42
N ARG A 53 6.60 -14.38 18.66
CA ARG A 53 7.86 -14.96 18.17
C ARG A 53 7.95 -14.88 16.65
N THR A 54 6.86 -15.13 15.93
CA THR A 54 6.80 -14.99 14.47
C THR A 54 7.14 -13.56 14.01
N VAL A 55 6.50 -12.55 14.61
CA VAL A 55 6.77 -11.14 14.30
C VAL A 55 8.22 -10.76 14.64
N HIS A 56 8.71 -11.21 15.80
CA HIS A 56 10.07 -10.94 16.23
C HIS A 56 11.10 -11.51 15.23
N THR A 57 11.00 -12.79 14.88
CA THR A 57 11.89 -13.43 13.91
C THR A 57 11.80 -12.78 12.52
N ALA A 58 10.59 -12.47 12.04
CA ALA A 58 10.40 -11.77 10.77
C ALA A 58 11.13 -10.41 10.74
N ASN A 59 11.06 -9.66 11.84
CA ASN A 59 11.73 -8.37 11.96
C ASN A 59 13.24 -8.48 12.10
N GLN A 60 13.77 -9.50 12.79
CA GLN A 60 15.21 -9.73 12.85
C GLN A 60 15.78 -10.07 11.48
N ILE A 61 15.14 -10.97 10.72
CA ILE A 61 15.53 -11.29 9.35
C ILE A 61 15.57 -10.02 8.50
N ARG A 62 14.52 -9.20 8.57
CA ARG A 62 14.36 -8.00 7.75
C ARG A 62 15.14 -6.77 8.23
N LEU A 63 15.71 -6.83 9.43
CA LEU A 63 16.67 -5.83 9.89
C LEU A 63 17.92 -5.85 8.98
N TYR A 64 18.39 -7.05 8.65
CA TYR A 64 19.57 -7.24 7.79
C TYR A 64 19.21 -7.43 6.31
N PHE A 65 18.08 -8.08 6.02
CA PHE A 65 17.61 -8.37 4.66
C PHE A 65 16.19 -7.82 4.44
N PRO A 66 16.00 -6.49 4.27
CA PRO A 66 14.67 -5.87 4.20
C PRO A 66 13.77 -6.39 3.07
N GLN A 67 14.36 -6.98 2.03
CA GLN A 67 13.65 -7.50 0.86
C GLN A 67 13.30 -8.99 0.98
N MET A 68 13.75 -9.68 2.04
CA MET A 68 13.55 -11.12 2.21
C MET A 68 12.07 -11.48 2.13
N ALA A 69 11.76 -12.42 1.23
CA ALA A 69 10.42 -12.99 1.10
C ALA A 69 10.14 -13.86 2.33
N LEU A 70 8.97 -13.66 2.94
CA LEU A 70 8.56 -14.38 4.13
C LEU A 70 7.25 -15.12 3.88
N LEU A 71 7.25 -16.42 4.15
CA LEU A 71 6.05 -17.22 4.32
C LEU A 71 5.81 -17.44 5.81
N LEU A 72 4.70 -16.92 6.34
CA LEU A 72 4.30 -17.12 7.72
C LEU A 72 3.29 -18.26 7.79
N ILE A 73 3.61 -19.30 8.53
CA ILE A 73 2.71 -20.40 8.79
C ILE A 73 1.91 -20.10 10.05
N THR A 74 0.59 -20.15 9.94
CA THR A 74 -0.33 -19.87 11.02
C THR A 74 -1.39 -20.96 11.15
N ASP A 75 -2.17 -20.91 12.22
CA ASP A 75 -3.28 -21.82 12.48
C ASP A 75 -4.49 -21.08 13.06
N VAL A 76 -5.58 -21.82 13.24
CA VAL A 76 -6.87 -21.27 13.69
C VAL A 76 -6.87 -20.98 15.20
N SER A 77 -6.03 -21.69 15.97
CA SER A 77 -6.04 -21.60 17.43
C SER A 77 -5.38 -20.33 17.95
N GLN A 78 -4.25 -19.94 17.35
CA GLN A 78 -3.51 -18.72 17.64
C GLN A 78 -3.05 -18.06 16.33
N PRO A 79 -3.96 -17.37 15.62
CA PRO A 79 -3.65 -16.84 14.31
C PRO A 79 -2.71 -15.63 14.37
N VAL A 80 -1.82 -15.52 13.39
CA VAL A 80 -1.11 -14.28 13.09
C VAL A 80 -2.13 -13.29 12.52
N SER A 81 -2.64 -12.42 13.39
CA SER A 81 -3.64 -11.41 13.04
C SER A 81 -3.06 -10.22 12.27
N ASP A 82 -3.94 -9.35 11.80
CA ASP A 82 -3.58 -8.07 11.18
C ASP A 82 -2.73 -7.16 12.08
N GLN A 83 -2.97 -7.17 13.40
CA GLN A 83 -2.15 -6.44 14.37
C GLN A 83 -0.68 -6.91 14.37
N HIS A 84 -0.45 -8.19 14.10
CA HIS A 84 0.89 -8.76 13.94
C HIS A 84 1.49 -8.38 12.60
N LEU A 85 0.73 -8.54 11.50
CA LEU A 85 1.19 -8.22 10.14
C LEU A 85 1.64 -6.76 10.01
N VAL A 86 0.93 -5.83 10.64
CA VAL A 86 1.26 -4.39 10.65
C VAL A 86 2.60 -4.08 11.33
N ARG A 87 3.05 -4.94 12.25
CA ARG A 87 4.32 -4.78 12.97
C ARG A 87 5.51 -5.38 12.22
N ILE A 88 5.29 -6.15 11.15
CA ILE A 88 6.37 -6.72 10.35
C ILE A 88 6.89 -5.65 9.38
N THR A 89 8.17 -5.37 9.49
CA THR A 89 8.86 -4.30 8.75
C THR A 89 9.46 -4.83 7.44
N GLY A 90 10.19 -3.97 6.71
CA GLY A 90 10.81 -4.28 5.43
C GLY A 90 9.86 -4.19 4.23
N VAL A 91 10.43 -4.31 3.04
CA VAL A 91 9.75 -4.17 1.74
C VAL A 91 9.51 -5.51 1.05
N GLY A 92 10.10 -6.58 1.57
CA GLY A 92 9.96 -7.94 1.05
C GLY A 92 8.51 -8.41 1.01
N ARG A 93 8.22 -9.34 0.11
CA ARG A 93 6.90 -9.96 0.03
C ARG A 93 6.58 -10.76 1.26
N LEU A 94 5.32 -10.78 1.63
CA LEU A 94 4.83 -11.54 2.75
C LEU A 94 3.56 -12.31 2.37
N ARG A 95 3.53 -13.60 2.71
CA ARG A 95 2.35 -14.45 2.60
C ARG A 95 2.04 -15.09 3.94
N LEU A 96 0.74 -15.23 4.21
CA LEU A 96 0.22 -15.95 5.35
C LEU A 96 -0.42 -17.25 4.85
N LEU A 97 0.01 -18.39 5.38
CA LEU A 97 -0.55 -19.70 5.05
C LEU A 97 -1.14 -20.33 6.31
N TYR A 98 -2.42 -20.69 6.24
CA TYR A 98 -3.07 -21.50 7.27
C TYR A 98 -2.74 -22.96 7.01
N TRP A 99 -1.88 -23.55 7.84
CA TRP A 99 -1.42 -24.92 7.61
C TRP A 99 -2.54 -25.94 7.75
N LYS A 100 -2.62 -26.85 6.77
CA LYS A 100 -3.48 -28.02 6.79
C LYS A 100 -2.68 -29.20 6.24
N GLU A 101 -2.61 -30.28 7.01
CA GLU A 101 -1.83 -31.47 6.64
C GLU A 101 -2.25 -32.08 5.29
N ASN A 102 -3.56 -32.09 5.00
CA ASN A 102 -4.11 -32.64 3.75
C ASN A 102 -3.98 -31.70 2.53
N HIS A 103 -3.43 -30.50 2.71
CA HIS A 103 -3.28 -29.49 1.65
C HIS A 103 -1.86 -28.92 1.63
N SER A 104 -0.87 -29.81 1.74
CA SER A 104 0.54 -29.43 1.80
C SER A 104 1.03 -28.74 0.52
N GLU A 105 0.39 -29.00 -0.62
CA GLU A 105 0.66 -28.36 -1.90
C GLU A 105 0.48 -26.83 -1.85
N GLU A 106 -0.35 -26.31 -0.96
CA GLU A 106 -0.55 -24.87 -0.78
C GLU A 106 0.76 -24.19 -0.34
N MET A 107 1.58 -24.84 0.49
CA MET A 107 2.88 -24.29 0.90
C MET A 107 3.82 -24.10 -0.29
N LEU A 108 3.90 -25.12 -1.15
CA LEU A 108 4.73 -25.04 -2.34
C LEU A 108 4.24 -23.95 -3.29
N SER A 109 2.92 -23.84 -3.47
CA SER A 109 2.29 -22.78 -4.27
C SER A 109 2.59 -21.38 -3.72
N GLU A 110 2.48 -21.18 -2.41
CA GLU A 110 2.77 -19.89 -1.78
C GLU A 110 4.25 -19.50 -1.92
N ILE A 111 5.17 -20.45 -1.72
CA ILE A 111 6.61 -20.24 -1.93
C ILE A 111 6.91 -19.89 -3.39
N GLN A 112 6.33 -20.60 -4.35
CA GLN A 112 6.47 -20.26 -5.76
C GLN A 112 5.94 -18.85 -6.05
N SER A 113 4.79 -18.47 -5.47
CA SER A 113 4.23 -17.12 -5.65
C SER A 113 5.11 -16.01 -5.06
N LEU A 114 5.84 -16.32 -3.98
CA LEU A 114 6.80 -15.40 -3.36
C LEU A 114 8.04 -15.20 -4.24
N LEU A 115 8.61 -16.31 -4.72
CA LEU A 115 9.88 -16.37 -5.43
C LEU A 115 9.77 -15.99 -6.91
N TYR A 116 8.66 -16.36 -7.54
CA TYR A 116 8.44 -16.23 -8.97
C TYR A 116 7.04 -15.69 -9.26
N PRO A 117 6.77 -14.43 -8.89
CA PRO A 117 5.48 -13.77 -9.06
C PRO A 117 5.03 -13.67 -10.52
N GLU A 118 5.95 -13.81 -11.47
CA GLU A 118 5.69 -13.74 -12.91
C GLU A 118 5.02 -15.00 -13.46
N TYR A 119 5.11 -16.14 -12.76
CA TYR A 119 4.59 -17.44 -13.22
C TYR A 119 3.22 -17.91 -12.65
N PRO A 120 2.63 -17.41 -11.55
CA PRO A 120 1.23 -17.69 -11.25
C PRO A 120 0.37 -16.96 -12.29
N ALA A 121 -0.88 -17.38 -12.46
CA ALA A 121 -1.86 -16.69 -13.31
C ALA A 121 -1.94 -15.19 -12.94
N LYS A 122 -1.14 -14.36 -13.64
CA LYS A 122 -0.89 -12.92 -13.45
C LYS A 122 -0.60 -12.51 -11.99
N SER A 123 0.65 -12.14 -11.68
CA SER A 123 0.91 -11.31 -10.49
C SER A 123 -0.07 -10.14 -10.46
N PRO A 124 -0.65 -9.79 -9.31
CA PRO A 124 -1.60 -8.69 -9.27
C PRO A 124 -0.90 -7.39 -9.65
N HIS A 125 -1.40 -6.73 -10.70
CA HIS A 125 -0.89 -5.44 -11.15
C HIS A 125 -1.31 -4.33 -10.19
N ILE A 126 -0.35 -3.51 -9.75
CA ILE A 126 -0.57 -2.40 -8.83
C ILE A 126 -0.44 -1.07 -9.57
N ALA A 127 -1.49 -0.25 -9.59
CA ALA A 127 -1.43 1.11 -10.10
C ALA A 127 -1.12 2.10 -8.96
N PHE A 128 0.03 2.77 -9.03
CA PHE A 128 0.35 3.91 -8.16
C PHE A 128 -0.19 5.19 -8.79
N ILE A 129 -1.22 5.79 -8.22
CA ILE A 129 -1.88 6.99 -8.71
C ILE A 129 -1.42 8.18 -7.86
N LEU A 130 -0.64 9.06 -8.48
CA LEU A 130 -0.06 10.26 -7.90
C LEU A 130 -0.80 11.48 -8.42
N SER A 131 -1.36 12.28 -7.51
CA SER A 131 -1.99 13.56 -7.87
C SER A 131 -0.96 14.68 -7.79
N VAL A 132 -0.93 15.55 -8.80
CA VAL A 132 -0.03 16.71 -8.88
C VAL A 132 -0.82 17.95 -9.29
N TYR A 133 -0.47 19.12 -8.75
CA TYR A 133 -1.00 20.42 -9.19
C TYR A 133 -0.05 21.55 -8.79
N ASN A 134 0.42 22.33 -9.78
CA ASN A 134 1.35 23.44 -9.61
C ASN A 134 2.53 23.08 -8.69
N GLU A 135 3.27 22.05 -9.06
CA GLU A 135 4.40 21.53 -8.30
C GLU A 135 5.75 21.93 -8.90
N GLU A 136 5.84 22.88 -9.84
CA GLU A 136 7.08 23.23 -10.54
C GLU A 136 8.23 23.55 -9.55
N GLU A 137 7.98 24.41 -8.57
CA GLU A 137 8.98 24.80 -7.57
C GLU A 137 9.40 23.64 -6.66
N ARG A 138 8.52 22.65 -6.47
CA ARG A 138 8.70 21.50 -5.56
C ARG A 138 8.88 20.19 -6.32
N PHE A 139 9.09 20.25 -7.64
CA PHE A 139 9.09 19.09 -8.52
C PHE A 139 10.17 18.08 -8.15
N SER A 140 11.26 18.53 -7.53
CA SER A 140 12.30 17.66 -7.00
C SER A 140 11.77 16.60 -6.01
N HIS A 141 10.71 16.89 -5.27
CA HIS A 141 10.05 15.91 -4.40
C HIS A 141 9.25 14.88 -5.20
N VAL A 142 8.46 15.34 -6.17
CA VAL A 142 7.71 14.48 -7.11
C VAL A 142 8.64 13.53 -7.84
N GLN A 143 9.73 14.05 -8.38
CA GLN A 143 10.74 13.27 -9.08
C GLN A 143 11.40 12.23 -8.15
N LYS A 144 11.87 12.63 -6.96
CA LYS A 144 12.50 11.70 -6.00
C LYS A 144 11.55 10.59 -5.59
N PHE A 145 10.28 10.91 -5.33
CA PHE A 145 9.30 9.91 -4.95
C PHE A 145 9.01 8.93 -6.09
N ALA A 146 8.84 9.44 -7.32
CA ALA A 146 8.68 8.62 -8.51
C ALA A 146 9.90 7.70 -8.73
N GLU A 147 11.12 8.19 -8.59
CA GLU A 147 12.35 7.39 -8.71
C GLU A 147 12.42 6.27 -7.66
N ARG A 148 12.04 6.55 -6.41
CA ARG A 148 11.96 5.53 -5.34
C ARG A 148 10.91 4.46 -5.66
N LEU A 149 9.74 4.86 -6.15
CA LEU A 149 8.70 3.91 -6.61
C LEU A 149 9.18 3.08 -7.81
N GLN A 150 9.85 3.70 -8.78
CA GLN A 150 10.44 2.98 -9.90
C GLN A 150 11.46 1.95 -9.44
N LYS A 151 12.32 2.30 -8.47
CA LYS A 151 13.28 1.36 -7.87
C LYS A 151 12.57 0.20 -7.18
N PHE A 152 11.50 0.48 -6.43
CA PHE A 152 10.69 -0.54 -5.76
C PHE A 152 9.97 -1.49 -6.73
N ILE A 153 9.49 -0.99 -7.87
CA ILE A 153 8.90 -1.83 -8.92
C ILE A 153 10.00 -2.63 -9.64
N ARG A 154 11.14 -2.01 -9.96
CA ARG A 154 12.28 -2.66 -10.63
C ARG A 154 12.98 -3.71 -9.78
N SER A 155 12.83 -3.69 -8.45
CA SER A 155 13.32 -4.77 -7.59
C SER A 155 12.46 -6.04 -7.68
N HIS A 156 11.41 -6.05 -8.52
CA HIS A 156 10.50 -7.17 -8.71
C HIS A 156 9.83 -7.63 -7.42
N LEU A 157 9.71 -6.76 -6.41
CA LEU A 157 8.94 -7.02 -5.18
C LEU A 157 7.44 -6.83 -5.43
N VAL A 158 7.09 -5.96 -6.36
CA VAL A 158 5.73 -5.72 -6.85
C VAL A 158 5.73 -5.61 -8.36
N GLU A 159 4.63 -6.03 -9.00
CA GLU A 159 4.35 -5.68 -10.39
C GLU A 159 3.42 -4.47 -10.37
N GLY A 160 3.82 -3.36 -10.99
CA GLY A 160 3.00 -2.16 -10.93
C GLY A 160 3.46 -1.06 -11.86
N SER A 161 2.63 -0.03 -11.99
CA SER A 161 2.83 1.09 -12.91
C SER A 161 2.54 2.39 -12.18
N ILE A 162 3.32 3.43 -12.47
CA ILE A 162 3.17 4.75 -11.87
C ILE A 162 2.39 5.64 -12.83
N TYR A 163 1.27 6.17 -12.37
CA TYR A 163 0.43 7.10 -13.08
C TYR A 163 0.43 8.42 -12.33
N VAL A 164 1.02 9.44 -12.95
CA VAL A 164 1.00 10.80 -12.40
C VAL A 164 -0.06 11.59 -13.16
N ILE A 165 -1.08 12.03 -12.44
CA ILE A 165 -2.20 12.78 -13.00
C ILE A 165 -2.08 14.23 -12.55
N ASP A 166 -1.72 15.09 -13.50
CA ASP A 166 -1.68 16.53 -13.34
C ASP A 166 -3.09 17.11 -13.41
N ASP A 167 -3.51 17.80 -12.36
CA ASP A 167 -4.83 18.42 -12.21
C ASP A 167 -4.93 19.76 -12.96
N GLY A 168 -4.44 19.80 -14.20
CA GLY A 168 -4.44 20.99 -15.05
C GLY A 168 -3.56 22.11 -14.49
N SER A 169 -2.29 21.82 -14.20
CA SER A 169 -1.31 22.82 -13.76
C SER A 169 -1.16 23.95 -14.78
N LEU A 170 -0.94 25.16 -14.27
CA LEU A 170 -0.73 26.37 -15.08
C LEU A 170 0.73 26.81 -15.15
N ASP A 171 1.61 26.08 -14.46
CA ASP A 171 3.05 26.31 -14.39
C ASP A 171 3.82 25.26 -15.24
N GLY A 172 5.14 25.18 -15.10
CA GLY A 172 6.00 24.25 -15.84
C GLY A 172 5.85 22.77 -15.46
N THR A 173 4.94 22.40 -14.53
CA THR A 173 4.82 21.04 -13.99
C THR A 173 4.62 19.98 -15.08
N GLN A 174 3.75 20.24 -16.06
CA GLN A 174 3.46 19.27 -17.12
C GLN A 174 4.69 18.94 -17.97
N LEU A 175 5.49 19.96 -18.33
CA LEU A 175 6.73 19.77 -19.10
C LEU A 175 7.75 18.92 -18.32
N LEU A 176 7.83 19.13 -17.01
CA LEU A 176 8.71 18.36 -16.14
C LEU A 176 8.26 16.89 -16.03
N LEU A 177 6.95 16.65 -15.94
CA LEU A 177 6.38 15.29 -15.95
C LEU A 177 6.65 14.55 -17.27
N GLU A 178 6.51 15.22 -18.41
CA GLU A 178 6.80 14.64 -19.73
C GLU A 178 8.29 14.28 -19.87
N SER A 179 9.19 15.13 -19.38
CA SER A 179 10.63 14.84 -19.32
C SER A 179 10.93 13.59 -18.48
N LEU A 180 10.25 13.45 -17.33
CA LEU A 180 10.39 12.29 -16.45
C LEU A 180 9.83 11.01 -17.10
N GLU A 181 8.71 11.07 -17.81
CA GLU A 181 8.16 9.94 -18.56
C GLU A 181 9.11 9.48 -19.68
N ASN A 182 9.66 10.42 -20.44
CA ASN A 182 10.58 10.14 -21.55
C ASN A 182 11.87 9.48 -21.06
N SER A 183 12.50 10.03 -20.01
CA SER A 183 13.70 9.46 -19.41
C SER A 183 13.47 8.05 -18.83
N THR A 184 12.28 7.78 -18.30
CA THR A 184 11.92 6.46 -17.75
C THR A 184 11.74 5.42 -18.86
N SER A 185 11.12 5.81 -19.98
CA SER A 185 10.80 4.92 -21.10
C SER A 185 12.05 4.40 -21.84
N MET A 186 13.15 5.17 -21.86
CA MET A 186 14.41 4.77 -22.49
C MET A 186 15.15 3.63 -21.75
N VAL A 187 14.76 3.30 -20.52
CA VAL A 187 15.50 2.38 -19.63
C VAL A 187 14.88 0.97 -19.56
N ILE A 188 13.78 0.70 -20.28
CA ILE A 188 12.93 -0.46 -19.98
C ILE A 188 13.45 -1.79 -20.56
N ASN A 189 14.03 -2.64 -19.70
CA ASN A 189 14.02 -4.10 -19.80
C ASN A 189 12.95 -4.66 -18.83
N ARG A 190 11.67 -4.65 -19.23
CA ARG A 190 10.58 -5.31 -18.49
C ARG A 190 10.41 -6.76 -18.97
N ILE A 191 10.15 -7.67 -18.03
CA ILE A 191 9.80 -9.07 -18.29
C ILE A 191 8.50 -9.15 -19.12
N ASN A 192 7.57 -8.21 -18.92
CA ASN A 192 6.27 -8.17 -19.58
C ASN A 192 6.17 -6.96 -20.53
N ARG A 193 6.59 -7.11 -21.79
CA ARG A 193 6.63 -6.03 -22.80
C ARG A 193 5.25 -5.64 -23.37
N ASN A 194 4.23 -6.47 -23.16
CA ASN A 194 2.85 -6.21 -23.58
C ASN A 194 1.98 -5.58 -22.46
N ALA A 195 2.56 -5.29 -21.31
CA ALA A 195 1.86 -4.78 -20.13
C ALA A 195 2.17 -3.30 -19.89
N SER A 196 1.23 -2.60 -19.26
CA SER A 196 1.20 -1.19 -18.85
C SER A 196 2.55 -0.46 -18.71
N PRO A 197 2.63 0.86 -19.02
CA PRO A 197 3.87 1.63 -18.92
C PRO A 197 4.43 1.63 -17.49
N LEU A 198 5.76 1.69 -17.31
CA LEU A 198 6.34 1.82 -15.96
C LEU A 198 5.95 3.15 -15.31
N PHE A 199 5.90 4.20 -16.11
CA PHE A 199 5.53 5.55 -15.72
C PHE A 199 4.69 6.17 -16.84
N LYS A 200 3.60 6.84 -16.48
CA LYS A 200 2.71 7.55 -17.39
C LYS A 200 2.29 8.87 -16.76
N ALA A 201 2.51 9.98 -17.44
CA ALA A 201 1.93 11.26 -17.11
C ALA A 201 0.62 11.47 -17.91
N GLN A 202 -0.38 12.04 -17.26
CA GLN A 202 -1.62 12.50 -17.88
C GLN A 202 -2.00 13.85 -17.28
N GLN A 203 -2.51 14.75 -18.12
CA GLN A 203 -3.04 16.04 -17.68
C GLN A 203 -4.57 16.07 -17.81
N LEU A 204 -5.24 16.68 -16.83
CA LEU A 204 -6.66 17.03 -16.90
C LEU A 204 -6.85 18.40 -17.55
N GLU A 205 -7.99 18.61 -18.23
CA GLU A 205 -8.29 19.87 -18.94
C GLU A 205 -8.42 21.09 -18.02
N ARG A 206 -8.70 20.88 -16.72
CA ARG A 206 -8.90 21.94 -15.73
C ARG A 206 -8.59 21.44 -14.33
N ASN A 207 -8.37 22.36 -13.40
CA ASN A 207 -8.28 22.03 -11.98
C ASN A 207 -9.63 21.51 -11.44
N THR A 208 -9.58 20.27 -10.95
CA THR A 208 -10.68 19.52 -10.33
C THR A 208 -10.36 19.11 -8.89
N ARG A 209 -9.19 19.51 -8.41
CA ARG A 209 -8.53 19.10 -7.18
C ARG A 209 -8.29 17.59 -7.16
N LYS A 210 -7.85 17.11 -6.00
CA LYS A 210 -7.58 15.70 -5.70
C LYS A 210 -8.70 14.73 -6.13
N ALA A 211 -9.97 15.15 -6.09
CA ALA A 211 -11.08 14.29 -6.50
C ALA A 211 -11.00 13.87 -7.96
N GLY A 212 -10.76 14.81 -8.88
CA GLY A 212 -10.80 14.47 -10.31
C GLY A 212 -9.59 13.65 -10.73
N THR A 213 -8.40 13.86 -10.14
CA THR A 213 -7.25 12.99 -10.40
C THR A 213 -7.49 11.56 -9.92
N TYR A 214 -8.08 11.38 -8.74
CA TYR A 214 -8.41 10.04 -8.23
C TYR A 214 -9.49 9.37 -9.10
N LEU A 215 -10.56 10.08 -9.44
CA LEU A 215 -11.62 9.58 -10.30
C LEU A 215 -11.11 9.24 -11.70
N GLU A 216 -10.22 10.05 -12.25
CA GLU A 216 -9.61 9.78 -13.54
C GLU A 216 -8.83 8.47 -13.50
N GLY A 217 -7.98 8.30 -12.49
CA GLY A 217 -7.22 7.06 -12.32
C GLY A 217 -8.13 5.84 -12.13
N MET A 218 -9.22 5.96 -11.37
CA MET A 218 -10.22 4.88 -11.24
C MET A 218 -10.94 4.56 -12.56
N ARG A 219 -11.10 5.55 -13.44
CA ARG A 219 -11.84 5.45 -14.70
C ARG A 219 -11.00 4.85 -15.83
N THR A 220 -9.73 5.24 -15.94
CA THR A 220 -8.90 4.95 -17.12
C THR A 220 -7.86 3.86 -16.90
N ILE A 221 -7.52 3.54 -15.64
CA ILE A 221 -6.47 2.57 -15.32
C ILE A 221 -7.10 1.26 -14.89
N GLU A 222 -6.64 0.15 -15.46
CA GLU A 222 -6.99 -1.21 -15.03
C GLU A 222 -5.86 -1.81 -14.18
N ALA A 223 -6.18 -2.18 -12.94
CA ALA A 223 -5.27 -2.81 -12.00
C ALA A 223 -6.03 -3.69 -11.00
N ASP A 224 -5.31 -4.60 -10.36
CA ASP A 224 -5.83 -5.44 -9.27
C ASP A 224 -5.86 -4.67 -7.95
N TYR A 225 -4.88 -3.78 -7.75
CA TYR A 225 -4.83 -2.86 -6.61
C TYR A 225 -4.48 -1.43 -7.07
N TYR A 226 -5.10 -0.45 -6.43
CA TYR A 226 -4.91 0.97 -6.67
C TYR A 226 -4.30 1.60 -5.42
N VAL A 227 -3.12 2.17 -5.55
CA VAL A 227 -2.41 2.91 -4.50
C VAL A 227 -2.56 4.38 -4.79
N PHE A 228 -3.44 5.04 -4.06
CA PHE A 228 -3.59 6.49 -4.07
C PHE A 228 -2.58 7.10 -3.12
N VAL A 229 -1.70 7.96 -3.63
CA VAL A 229 -0.63 8.56 -2.83
C VAL A 229 -0.35 10.01 -3.27
N ASP A 230 -0.13 10.90 -2.31
CA ASP A 230 0.32 12.27 -2.63
C ASP A 230 1.76 12.24 -3.19
N ALA A 231 2.06 13.08 -4.17
CA ALA A 231 3.31 13.00 -4.93
C ALA A 231 4.52 13.66 -4.25
N ASP A 232 4.35 14.30 -3.09
CA ASP A 232 5.31 15.21 -2.45
C ASP A 232 6.42 14.52 -1.61
N ASP A 233 6.67 13.23 -1.82
CA ASP A 233 7.63 12.42 -1.05
C ASP A 233 7.38 12.50 0.47
N SER A 234 6.12 12.58 0.88
CA SER A 234 5.72 12.55 2.30
C SER A 234 5.68 11.14 2.88
N PHE A 235 5.53 10.11 2.05
CA PHE A 235 5.35 8.71 2.46
C PHE A 235 6.58 7.85 2.15
N PHE A 236 6.82 6.86 3.01
CA PHE A 236 7.93 5.92 2.87
C PHE A 236 7.51 4.68 2.06
N ILE A 237 8.42 4.17 1.22
CA ILE A 237 8.20 2.97 0.41
C ILE A 237 7.93 1.75 1.30
N GLU A 238 8.56 1.72 2.47
CA GLU A 238 8.42 0.69 3.49
C GLU A 238 6.97 0.60 4.00
N ASP A 239 6.32 1.74 4.23
CA ASP A 239 4.92 1.78 4.65
C ASP A 239 3.98 1.35 3.53
N ILE A 240 4.26 1.77 2.29
CA ILE A 240 3.52 1.36 1.10
C ILE A 240 3.64 -0.16 0.92
N ALA A 241 4.84 -0.73 1.01
CA ALA A 241 5.08 -2.17 0.86
C ALA A 241 4.36 -2.98 1.95
N LYS A 242 4.40 -2.52 3.20
CA LYS A 242 3.62 -3.10 4.32
C LYS A 242 2.12 -3.09 4.01
N MET A 243 1.55 -1.96 3.57
CA MET A 243 0.13 -1.87 3.23
C MET A 243 -0.24 -2.78 2.05
N ILE A 244 0.63 -2.89 1.03
CA ILE A 244 0.46 -3.82 -0.10
C ILE A 244 0.44 -5.27 0.41
N ASN A 245 1.37 -5.65 1.28
CA ASN A 245 1.40 -7.00 1.86
C ASN A 245 0.10 -7.31 2.62
N VAL A 246 -0.48 -6.34 3.35
CA VAL A 246 -1.73 -6.54 4.09
C VAL A 246 -2.94 -6.65 3.16
N VAL A 247 -3.11 -5.73 2.20
CA VAL A 247 -4.29 -5.76 1.31
C VAL A 247 -4.29 -7.02 0.42
N ARG A 248 -3.11 -7.51 0.03
CA ARG A 248 -2.94 -8.72 -0.78
C ARG A 248 -3.30 -10.02 -0.07
N GLN A 249 -3.51 -10.00 1.25
CA GLN A 249 -4.06 -11.15 1.97
C GLN A 249 -5.56 -11.34 1.70
N GLY A 250 -6.24 -10.34 1.11
CA GLY A 250 -7.65 -10.44 0.71
C GLY A 250 -8.68 -10.27 1.84
N TYR A 251 -8.23 -10.07 3.08
CA TYR A 251 -9.10 -9.78 4.22
C TYR A 251 -9.69 -8.35 4.21
N TYR A 252 -9.03 -7.42 3.53
CA TYR A 252 -9.42 -6.02 3.48
C TYR A 252 -9.62 -5.55 2.05
N ASP A 253 -10.68 -4.77 1.84
CA ASP A 253 -11.01 -4.16 0.56
C ASP A 253 -10.27 -2.82 0.40
N VAL A 254 -10.04 -2.14 1.53
CA VAL A 254 -9.34 -0.86 1.61
C VAL A 254 -8.38 -0.87 2.80
N VAL A 255 -7.14 -0.43 2.57
CA VAL A 255 -6.14 -0.19 3.62
C VAL A 255 -5.73 1.27 3.55
N ILE A 256 -5.89 2.02 4.65
CA ILE A 256 -5.56 3.44 4.71
C ILE A 256 -4.42 3.70 5.69
N GLY A 257 -3.51 4.60 5.34
CA GLY A 257 -2.52 5.09 6.27
C GLY A 257 -3.18 6.00 7.30
N THR A 258 -2.65 6.04 8.52
CA THR A 258 -2.85 7.13 9.49
C THR A 258 -1.50 7.66 9.89
N LYS A 259 -1.36 8.98 9.96
CA LYS A 259 -0.09 9.56 10.43
C LYS A 259 0.13 9.10 11.87
N ASP A 260 1.30 8.54 12.15
CA ASP A 260 1.66 8.21 13.52
C ASP A 260 1.60 9.48 14.39
N MET A 261 0.89 9.40 15.51
CA MET A 261 0.63 10.52 16.40
C MET A 261 1.88 10.89 17.22
N THR A 262 2.95 10.10 17.11
CA THR A 262 4.26 10.30 17.74
C THR A 262 5.12 11.39 17.08
N ALA A 263 4.66 12.04 16.00
CA ALA A 263 5.41 13.12 15.36
C ALA A 263 5.58 14.34 16.30
N GLU A 264 6.80 14.49 16.85
CA GLU A 264 7.15 15.37 17.97
C GLU A 264 7.07 16.90 17.71
N ASN A 265 6.74 17.38 16.50
CA ASN A 265 6.88 18.80 16.15
C ASN A 265 5.62 19.45 15.56
N ARG A 266 4.44 19.17 16.09
CA ARG A 266 3.20 19.87 15.66
C ARG A 266 2.82 21.01 16.58
N SER A 267 2.59 22.19 15.98
CA SER A 267 1.93 23.31 16.67
C SER A 267 0.63 22.86 17.34
N PHE A 268 0.45 23.21 18.61
CA PHE A 268 -0.72 22.86 19.43
C PHE A 268 -2.04 23.17 18.71
N VAL A 269 -2.10 24.29 17.99
CA VAL A 269 -3.29 24.71 17.23
C VAL A 269 -3.61 23.74 16.09
N ARG A 270 -2.61 23.32 15.30
CA ARG A 270 -2.82 22.34 14.21
C ARG A 270 -3.26 20.99 14.76
N SER A 271 -2.68 20.57 15.88
CA SER A 271 -3.05 19.33 16.57
C SER A 271 -4.49 19.36 17.07
N MET A 272 -4.94 20.46 17.68
CA MET A 272 -6.31 20.64 18.14
C MET A 272 -7.32 20.67 16.98
N VAL A 273 -7.03 21.42 15.92
CA VAL A 273 -7.89 21.46 14.71
C VAL A 273 -8.01 20.07 14.08
N SER A 274 -6.90 19.34 13.95
CA SER A 274 -6.88 17.97 13.43
C SER A 274 -7.70 17.03 14.32
N PHE A 275 -7.58 17.14 15.64
CA PHE A 275 -8.38 16.36 16.59
C PHE A 275 -9.88 16.63 16.43
N CYS A 276 -10.30 17.90 16.44
CA CYS A 276 -11.71 18.26 16.25
C CYS A 276 -12.27 17.76 14.92
N LYS A 277 -11.50 17.90 13.83
CA LYS A 277 -11.89 17.37 12.51
C LYS A 277 -12.11 15.86 12.56
N ARG A 278 -11.20 15.10 13.18
CA ARG A 278 -11.34 13.63 13.33
C ARG A 278 -12.60 13.26 14.11
N GLN A 279 -12.92 13.96 15.20
CA GLN A 279 -14.14 13.69 15.98
C GLN A 279 -15.41 13.96 15.16
N ILE A 280 -15.45 15.06 14.40
CA ILE A 280 -16.59 15.41 13.55
C ILE A 280 -16.76 14.39 12.41
N CYS A 281 -15.67 13.87 11.86
CA CYS A 281 -15.70 12.90 10.77
C CYS A 281 -16.11 11.49 11.23
N ARG A 282 -15.83 11.12 12.49
CA ARG A 282 -15.99 9.74 13.00
C ARG A 282 -17.35 9.09 12.67
N PRO A 283 -18.50 9.78 12.73
CA PRO A 283 -19.80 9.20 12.35
C PRO A 283 -19.89 8.80 10.86
N PHE A 284 -19.07 9.37 10.00
CA PHE A 284 -19.02 9.09 8.56
C PHE A 284 -18.05 7.94 8.22
N LEU A 285 -17.23 7.49 9.16
CA LEU A 285 -16.15 6.53 8.88
C LEU A 285 -16.58 5.08 9.13
N PRO A 286 -15.96 4.10 8.45
CA PRO A 286 -16.04 2.69 8.80
C PRO A 286 -15.61 2.44 10.24
N SER A 287 -16.05 1.33 10.83
CA SER A 287 -15.61 0.95 12.17
C SER A 287 -14.08 0.79 12.22
N GLY A 288 -13.45 1.23 13.31
CA GLY A 288 -11.99 1.18 13.48
C GLY A 288 -11.19 2.28 12.77
N VAL A 289 -11.81 3.05 11.87
CA VAL A 289 -11.14 4.16 11.17
C VAL A 289 -11.33 5.47 11.93
N ILE A 290 -10.23 6.12 12.31
CA ILE A 290 -10.24 7.41 13.01
C ILE A 290 -9.73 8.59 12.17
N ASP A 291 -9.09 8.31 11.03
CA ASP A 291 -8.51 9.31 10.13
C ASP A 291 -8.79 8.95 8.67
N SER A 292 -9.61 9.75 8.00
CA SER A 292 -9.91 9.57 6.57
C SER A 292 -8.98 10.35 5.65
N GLN A 293 -8.37 11.44 6.13
CA GLN A 293 -7.81 12.50 5.28
C GLN A 293 -6.33 12.29 5.00
N THR A 294 -5.94 11.03 4.87
CA THR A 294 -4.55 10.67 4.70
C THR A 294 -4.23 10.55 3.22
N GLY A 295 -3.06 11.05 2.84
CA GLY A 295 -2.60 11.01 1.46
C GLY A 295 -2.40 9.61 0.89
N LEU A 296 -2.34 8.57 1.74
CA LEU A 296 -1.98 7.21 1.34
C LEU A 296 -3.13 6.20 1.59
N LYS A 297 -3.65 5.62 0.51
CA LYS A 297 -4.71 4.60 0.54
C LYS A 297 -4.45 3.52 -0.50
N ILE A 298 -4.73 2.27 -0.17
CA ILE A 298 -4.69 1.15 -1.10
C ILE A 298 -6.05 0.49 -1.16
N MET A 299 -6.53 0.22 -2.37
CA MET A 299 -7.84 -0.37 -2.61
C MET A 299 -7.74 -1.53 -3.59
N SER A 300 -8.54 -2.58 -3.38
CA SER A 300 -8.72 -3.62 -4.39
C SER A 300 -9.51 -3.09 -5.59
N SER A 301 -9.32 -3.71 -6.76
CA SER A 301 -10.10 -3.42 -7.97
C SER A 301 -11.60 -3.54 -7.72
N VAL A 302 -12.01 -4.52 -6.91
CA VAL A 302 -13.41 -4.72 -6.51
C VAL A 302 -13.93 -3.53 -5.70
N ALA A 303 -13.14 -3.03 -4.73
CA ALA A 303 -13.50 -1.86 -3.94
C ALA A 303 -13.63 -0.61 -4.83
N VAL A 304 -12.66 -0.37 -5.72
CA VAL A 304 -12.68 0.76 -6.65
C VAL A 304 -13.92 0.73 -7.54
N LYS A 305 -14.20 -0.41 -8.19
CA LYS A 305 -15.37 -0.57 -9.07
C LYS A 305 -16.70 -0.37 -8.35
N ARG A 306 -16.80 -0.79 -7.08
CA ARG A 306 -18.01 -0.60 -6.27
C ARG A 306 -18.16 0.85 -5.77
N MET A 307 -17.07 1.54 -5.49
CA MET A 307 -17.10 2.91 -4.95
C MET A 307 -17.23 3.97 -6.03
N PHE A 308 -16.58 3.78 -7.18
CA PHE A 308 -16.49 4.75 -8.26
C PHE A 308 -17.83 5.38 -8.68
N PRO A 309 -18.94 4.62 -8.88
CA PRO A 309 -20.22 5.19 -9.30
C PRO A 309 -20.86 6.16 -8.30
N HIS A 310 -20.39 6.16 -7.06
CA HIS A 310 -20.94 6.97 -5.97
C HIS A 310 -20.09 8.19 -5.62
N LEU A 311 -18.85 8.24 -6.09
CA LEU A 311 -17.91 9.32 -5.82
C LEU A 311 -18.19 10.55 -6.68
N LYS A 312 -17.91 11.73 -6.15
CA LYS A 312 -18.20 13.01 -6.80
C LYS A 312 -16.99 13.90 -6.91
N GLN A 313 -16.71 14.33 -8.14
CA GLN A 313 -15.61 15.26 -8.41
C GLN A 313 -15.79 16.59 -7.67
N GLU A 314 -17.04 17.03 -7.46
CA GLU A 314 -17.36 18.33 -6.84
C GLU A 314 -16.86 18.45 -5.39
N LEU A 315 -16.60 17.33 -4.71
CA LEU A 315 -16.09 17.34 -3.34
C LEU A 315 -14.61 17.70 -3.26
N GLY A 316 -13.86 17.65 -4.38
CA GLY A 316 -12.49 18.12 -4.48
C GLY A 316 -11.56 17.53 -3.41
N LEU A 317 -11.10 18.35 -2.46
CA LEU A 317 -10.20 17.90 -1.38
C LEU A 317 -10.89 16.97 -0.36
N ALA A 318 -12.22 16.94 -0.32
CA ALA A 318 -12.96 16.07 0.60
C ALA A 318 -13.18 14.65 0.05
N VAL A 319 -12.63 14.32 -1.12
CA VAL A 319 -12.75 12.98 -1.72
C VAL A 319 -12.29 11.87 -0.78
N ASP A 320 -11.25 12.12 0.01
CA ASP A 320 -10.72 11.15 0.98
C ASP A 320 -11.77 10.77 2.05
N LEU A 321 -12.56 11.74 2.50
CA LEU A 321 -13.67 11.50 3.42
C LEU A 321 -14.85 10.84 2.72
N GLU A 322 -15.18 11.28 1.50
CA GLU A 322 -16.25 10.69 0.69
C GLU A 322 -16.00 9.20 0.43
N MET A 323 -14.77 8.84 0.06
CA MET A 323 -14.34 7.47 -0.13
C MET A 323 -14.58 6.62 1.13
N MET A 324 -14.22 7.12 2.31
CA MET A 324 -14.46 6.38 3.55
C MET A 324 -15.95 6.29 3.90
N PHE A 325 -16.71 7.34 3.63
CA PHE A 325 -18.16 7.32 3.81
C PHE A 325 -18.85 6.29 2.90
N ILE A 326 -18.48 6.24 1.62
CA ILE A 326 -19.00 5.25 0.69
C ILE A 326 -18.56 3.85 1.09
N ALA A 327 -17.29 3.67 1.49
CA ALA A 327 -16.80 2.39 1.98
C ALA A 327 -17.62 1.89 3.18
N LYS A 328 -17.96 2.78 4.12
CA LYS A 328 -18.86 2.47 5.24
C LYS A 328 -20.24 2.03 4.76
N ARG A 329 -20.85 2.78 3.83
CA ARG A 329 -22.20 2.50 3.31
C ARG A 329 -22.25 1.18 2.56
N LEU A 330 -21.21 0.85 1.80
CA LEU A 330 -21.07 -0.40 1.06
C LEU A 330 -20.56 -1.57 1.91
N GLN A 331 -20.36 -1.35 3.21
CA GLN A 331 -19.85 -2.32 4.18
C GLN A 331 -18.52 -2.96 3.74
N LEU A 332 -17.64 -2.15 3.14
CA LEU A 332 -16.31 -2.60 2.77
C LEU A 332 -15.45 -2.80 4.02
N ARG A 333 -14.59 -3.80 3.97
CA ARG A 333 -13.63 -4.12 5.05
C ARG A 333 -12.47 -3.14 4.95
N VAL A 334 -12.39 -2.21 5.90
CA VAL A 334 -11.37 -1.17 5.91
C VAL A 334 -10.44 -1.36 7.10
N LEU A 335 -9.14 -1.39 6.84
CA LEU A 335 -8.11 -1.38 7.88
C LEU A 335 -7.35 -0.05 7.86
N GLN A 336 -7.12 0.51 9.03
CA GLN A 336 -6.25 1.67 9.20
C GLN A 336 -4.91 1.26 9.82
N ILE A 337 -3.80 1.70 9.20
CA ILE A 337 -2.44 1.33 9.59
C ILE A 337 -1.63 2.59 9.90
N PRO A 338 -0.89 2.66 11.02
CA PRO A 338 0.04 3.76 11.28
C PRO A 338 1.18 3.75 10.25
N VAL A 339 1.43 4.93 9.67
CA VAL A 339 2.49 5.17 8.69
C VAL A 339 3.33 6.37 9.11
N LYS A 340 4.61 6.32 8.78
CA LYS A 340 5.51 7.46 8.94
C LYS A 340 5.21 8.45 7.83
N CYS A 341 5.06 9.71 8.20
CA CYS A 341 4.79 10.80 7.27
C CYS A 341 5.70 11.98 7.61
N ILE A 342 6.37 12.51 6.60
CA ILE A 342 7.12 13.77 6.73
C ILE A 342 6.12 14.91 6.45
N ASP A 343 6.00 15.87 7.36
CA ASP A 343 5.21 17.08 7.08
C ASP A 343 6.09 18.02 6.22
N ARG A 344 5.78 18.16 4.93
CA ARG A 344 6.44 19.11 4.03
C ARG A 344 5.78 20.49 4.15
N GLU A 345 6.60 21.54 4.26
CA GLU A 345 6.12 22.93 4.30
C GLU A 345 5.69 23.39 2.89
N GLY A 346 4.76 24.36 2.82
CA GLY A 346 4.35 24.99 1.56
C GLY A 346 2.90 24.80 1.15
N SER A 347 2.08 24.05 1.91
CA SER A 347 0.64 24.02 1.62
C SER A 347 0.01 25.36 2.00
N HIS A 348 -0.31 26.19 1.01
CA HIS A 348 -1.15 27.40 1.14
C HIS A 348 -2.58 27.01 1.52
N ILE A 349 -2.77 26.51 2.75
CA ILE A 349 -4.09 26.19 3.30
C ILE A 349 -4.56 27.43 4.03
N GLU A 350 -5.48 28.17 3.42
CA GLU A 350 -6.22 29.21 4.10
C GLU A 350 -7.19 28.55 5.10
N VAL A 351 -6.71 28.36 6.33
CA VAL A 351 -7.37 27.59 7.41
C VAL A 351 -8.87 27.88 7.53
N TRP A 352 -9.27 29.14 7.40
CA TRP A 352 -10.67 29.56 7.51
C TRP A 352 -11.52 29.17 6.29
N LYS A 353 -11.10 29.51 5.07
CA LYS A 353 -11.86 29.19 3.85
C LYS A 353 -12.00 27.68 3.67
N ASP A 354 -10.95 26.93 3.96
CA ASP A 354 -10.96 25.48 3.84
C ASP A 354 -11.79 24.80 4.92
N SER A 355 -11.86 25.36 6.13
CA SER A 355 -12.73 24.83 7.19
C SER A 355 -14.22 25.01 6.87
N VAL A 356 -14.62 26.17 6.33
CA VAL A 356 -16.03 26.40 5.90
C VAL A 356 -16.39 25.49 4.73
N ARG A 357 -15.49 25.36 3.76
CA ARG A 357 -15.70 24.45 2.62
C ARG A 357 -15.82 22.99 3.09
N PHE A 358 -14.98 22.58 4.02
CA PHE A 358 -15.00 21.25 4.61
C PHE A 358 -16.34 20.94 5.32
N LEU A 359 -16.88 21.90 6.08
CA LEU A 359 -18.21 21.76 6.70
C LEU A 359 -19.32 21.62 5.67
N ARG A 360 -19.26 22.33 4.54
CA ARG A 360 -20.22 22.13 3.43
C ARG A 360 -20.08 20.74 2.83
N SER A 361 -18.85 20.28 2.59
CA SER A 361 -18.59 18.92 2.10
C SER A 361 -19.17 17.85 3.03
N LEU A 362 -19.10 18.04 4.36
CA LEU A 362 -19.75 17.13 5.31
C LEU A 362 -21.27 17.07 5.13
N ILE A 363 -21.92 18.21 4.91
CA ILE A 363 -23.37 18.26 4.66
C ILE A 363 -23.71 17.56 3.34
N ASP A 364 -22.90 17.76 2.30
CA ASP A 364 -23.12 17.13 1.00
C ASP A 364 -22.90 15.62 1.04
N ILE A 365 -21.91 15.15 1.81
CA ILE A 365 -21.69 13.73 2.12
C ILE A 365 -22.85 13.17 2.94
N TRP A 366 -23.35 13.91 3.93
CA TRP A 366 -24.53 13.49 4.67
C TRP A 366 -25.79 13.40 3.79
N ARG A 367 -25.91 14.23 2.74
CA ARG A 367 -27.00 14.13 1.75
C ARG A 367 -26.83 12.93 0.80
N LEU A 368 -25.59 12.54 0.50
CA LEU A 368 -25.27 11.32 -0.27
C LEU A 368 -25.77 10.05 0.44
N ASP A 369 -25.83 10.05 1.77
CA ASP A 369 -26.38 8.98 2.62
C ASP A 369 -27.72 8.42 2.13
N ARG A 370 -28.57 9.29 1.57
CA ARG A 370 -29.91 8.90 1.09
C ARG A 370 -29.89 8.11 -0.21
N ARG A 371 -28.79 8.13 -0.97
CA ARG A 371 -28.67 7.59 -2.33
C ARG A 371 -27.88 6.29 -2.41
N VAL A 372 -26.88 6.11 -1.54
CA VAL A 372 -26.05 4.90 -1.50
C VAL A 372 -26.77 3.86 -0.63
N ARG A 373 -27.71 3.10 -1.19
CA ARG A 373 -28.40 2.01 -0.51
C ARG A 373 -28.01 0.67 -1.10
#